data_AF-A0A536U799-F1
#
_entry.id   AF-A0A536U799-F1
#
_cell.length_a   1.000
_cell.length_b   1.000
_cell.length_c   1.000
_cell.angle_alpha   90.00
_cell.angle_beta   90.00
_cell.angle_gamma   90.00
#
_symmetry.space_group_name_H-M   'P 1'
#
loop_
_entity.id
_entity.type
_entity.pdbx_description
1 polymer ?
#
loop_
_entity_poly.entity_id
_entity_poly.type
_entity_poly.pdbx_seq_one_letter_code
_entity_poly.pdbx_strand_id
1 'polypeptide(L)'
;MNVSPLGVSSATLACPVPAQRCPVNSGQLLTACRLAWEQGGQLAALWASDERDRERGFCVHVLLRDRDGLTLLDHTLPDGGARYPDLSTIFPVANRMQRAAFDLVGTESDTDDPRPWIWQAAWPIDQFPLRRDFAASPKWEPGEEDYPFVRVSGDGVHEIAVGPVHAGTIEPGHFRFQVVGEKVLRLEERLSFAHKGIEKRFETLSIADGSRLAARISGDSAVAYGWAYAQAVEAIDGLELSQRATWLRALCLERERVANHLGDLGYLGNDGGFAFGLSQFSRLKEDLLRLNRRVFGHRLLMDVI
;
A
#
# COMPACT_ATOMS: atom_id res chain seq x y z
N MET A 1 -6.66 18.94 9.51
CA MET A 1 -7.37 18.49 10.74
C MET A 1 -6.80 19.20 11.95
N ASN A 2 -7.70 19.67 12.82
CA ASN A 2 -7.31 20.20 14.12
C ASN A 2 -7.24 19.07 15.18
N VAL A 3 -6.03 18.63 15.51
CA VAL A 3 -5.77 17.63 16.59
C VAL A 3 -5.61 18.27 17.98
N SER A 4 -5.62 19.60 18.09
CA SER A 4 -5.45 20.33 19.35
C SER A 4 -6.43 19.90 20.47
N PRO A 5 -7.69 19.51 20.20
CA PRO A 5 -8.61 19.03 21.24
C PRO A 5 -8.13 17.79 22.00
N LEU A 6 -7.19 17.03 21.44
CA LEU A 6 -6.66 15.80 22.04
C LEU A 6 -5.50 16.05 23.02
N GLY A 7 -5.04 17.31 23.13
CA GLY A 7 -3.89 17.68 23.95
C GLY A 7 -2.57 17.06 23.46
N VAL A 8 -2.49 16.65 22.20
CA VAL A 8 -1.30 16.07 21.59
C VAL A 8 -0.40 17.16 21.02
N SER A 9 0.92 16.99 21.19
CA SER A 9 1.89 17.83 20.48
C SER A 9 1.94 17.40 19.01
N SER A 10 2.12 18.37 18.12
CA SER A 10 2.35 18.12 16.70
C SER A 10 3.63 18.79 16.23
N ALA A 11 4.32 18.13 15.29
CA ALA A 11 5.49 18.65 14.62
C ALA A 11 5.22 18.72 13.11
N THR A 12 5.42 19.88 12.50
CA THR A 12 5.32 20.04 11.04
C THR A 12 6.44 19.27 10.36
N LEU A 13 6.12 18.55 9.29
CA LEU A 13 7.09 17.83 8.47
C LEU A 13 7.50 18.68 7.27
N ALA A 14 8.80 18.67 6.97
CA ALA A 14 9.34 19.30 5.77
C ALA A 14 9.03 18.42 4.56
N CYS A 15 7.85 18.61 3.96
CA CYS A 15 7.43 17.88 2.78
C CYS A 15 6.63 18.76 1.79
N PRO A 16 6.53 18.36 0.52
CA PRO A 16 5.84 19.14 -0.52
C PRO A 16 4.35 19.36 -0.28
N VAL A 17 3.73 18.52 0.55
CA VAL A 17 2.32 18.63 0.97
C VAL A 17 2.32 19.03 2.45
N PRO A 18 1.44 19.94 2.92
CA PRO A 18 1.34 20.22 4.35
C PRO A 18 1.14 18.92 5.13
N ALA A 19 2.06 18.62 6.04
CA ALA A 19 1.95 17.45 6.90
C ALA A 19 2.44 17.72 8.31
N GLN A 20 1.85 17.00 9.25
CA GLN A 20 2.23 17.03 10.66
C GLN A 20 2.36 15.61 11.21
N ARG A 21 3.24 15.45 12.20
CA ARG A 21 3.44 14.22 12.96
C ARG A 21 2.99 14.45 14.40
N CYS A 22 2.17 13.53 14.92
CA CYS A 22 1.56 13.63 16.22
C CYS A 22 1.80 12.32 16.99
N PRO A 23 2.68 12.31 18.00
CA PRO A 23 2.79 11.17 18.91
C PRO A 23 1.49 10.98 19.70
N VAL A 24 1.00 9.74 19.79
CA VAL A 24 -0.23 9.39 20.49
C VAL A 24 -0.06 8.13 21.35
N ASN A 25 -0.76 8.08 22.48
CA ASN A 25 -0.94 6.82 23.23
C ASN A 25 -2.16 6.03 22.72
N SER A 26 -2.39 4.83 23.25
CA SER A 26 -3.47 3.94 22.79
C SER A 26 -4.86 4.58 22.92
N GLY A 27 -5.13 5.30 24.03
CA GLY A 27 -6.40 5.98 24.24
C GLY A 27 -6.60 7.19 23.31
N GLN A 28 -5.52 7.88 22.96
CA GLN A 28 -5.54 8.99 22.02
C GLN A 28 -5.68 8.53 20.57
N LEU A 29 -5.10 7.37 20.19
CA LEU A 29 -5.10 6.88 18.80
C LEU A 29 -6.52 6.72 18.24
N LEU A 30 -7.38 5.99 18.96
CA LEU A 30 -8.77 5.76 18.54
C LEU A 30 -9.56 7.07 18.49
N THR A 31 -9.38 7.92 19.51
CA THR A 31 -10.04 9.23 19.60
C THR A 31 -9.63 10.16 18.46
N ALA A 32 -8.35 10.18 18.10
CA ALA A 32 -7.83 10.93 16.96
C ALA A 32 -8.42 10.44 15.64
N CYS A 33 -8.50 9.13 15.45
CA CYS A 33 -9.11 8.53 14.26
C CYS A 33 -10.61 8.85 14.14
N ARG A 34 -11.35 8.83 15.26
CA ARG A 34 -12.77 9.22 15.28
C ARG A 34 -12.96 10.69 14.93
N LEU A 35 -12.18 11.56 15.57
CA LEU A 35 -12.19 12.99 15.28
C LEU A 35 -11.87 13.27 13.81
N ALA A 36 -10.95 12.51 13.21
CA ALA A 36 -10.65 12.57 11.78
C ALA A 36 -11.86 12.28 10.92
N TRP A 37 -12.47 11.14 11.19
CA TRP A 37 -13.58 10.63 10.41
C TRP A 37 -14.79 11.57 10.51
N GLU A 38 -15.08 12.10 11.70
CA GLU A 38 -16.12 13.11 11.93
C GLU A 38 -15.86 14.42 11.18
N GLN A 39 -14.59 14.79 10.98
CA GLN A 39 -14.17 15.95 10.17
C GLN A 39 -14.08 15.65 8.67
N GLY A 40 -14.48 14.45 8.21
CA GLY A 40 -14.43 14.03 6.81
C GLY A 40 -13.03 13.59 6.34
N GLY A 41 -12.10 13.36 7.26
CA GLY A 41 -10.80 12.80 6.99
C GLY A 41 -10.88 11.31 6.60
N GLN A 42 -9.86 10.84 5.89
CA GLN A 42 -9.75 9.48 5.37
C GLN A 42 -8.46 8.83 5.85
N LEU A 43 -8.49 7.52 6.08
CA LEU A 43 -7.29 6.73 6.26
C LEU A 43 -6.56 6.60 4.91
N ALA A 44 -5.33 7.12 4.86
CA ALA A 44 -4.47 7.00 3.68
C ALA A 44 -3.56 5.77 3.77
N ALA A 45 -2.98 5.51 4.94
CA ALA A 45 -2.14 4.34 5.19
C ALA A 45 -2.08 3.97 6.67
N LEU A 46 -1.85 2.69 6.95
CA LEU A 46 -1.50 2.17 8.27
C LEU A 46 -0.42 1.12 8.10
N TRP A 47 0.64 1.21 8.90
CA TRP A 47 1.73 0.23 8.94
C TRP A 47 2.35 0.19 10.32
N ALA A 48 3.20 -0.81 10.56
CA ALA A 48 3.99 -0.90 11.78
C ALA A 48 5.48 -0.91 11.46
N SER A 49 6.29 -0.58 12.46
CA SER A 49 7.75 -0.62 12.39
C SER A 49 8.36 -1.20 13.66
N ASP A 50 9.50 -1.86 13.50
CA ASP A 50 10.37 -2.25 14.59
C ASP A 50 11.46 -1.17 14.76
N GLU A 51 11.31 -0.37 15.81
CA GLU A 51 12.17 0.76 16.16
C GLU A 51 12.93 0.46 17.48
N ARG A 52 13.14 -0.82 17.80
CA ARG A 52 13.93 -1.25 18.98
C ARG A 52 15.38 -0.74 18.90
N ASP A 53 15.94 -0.63 17.69
CA ASP A 53 17.26 -0.05 17.43
C ASP A 53 17.33 1.46 17.73
N ARG A 54 16.18 2.12 17.91
CA ARG A 54 16.05 3.53 18.26
C ARG A 54 15.42 3.76 19.64
N GLU A 55 15.39 2.74 20.49
CA GLU A 55 14.84 2.80 21.85
C GLU A 55 13.33 3.15 21.90
N ARG A 56 12.59 2.93 20.80
CA ARG A 56 11.14 3.22 20.72
C ARG A 56 10.27 1.97 20.71
N GLY A 57 10.85 0.77 20.74
CA GLY A 57 10.09 -0.49 20.67
C GLY A 57 9.37 -0.65 19.33
N PHE A 58 8.16 -1.24 19.35
CA PHE A 58 7.32 -1.34 18.15
C PHE A 58 6.41 -0.12 18.03
N CYS A 59 6.26 0.38 16.80
CA CYS A 59 5.45 1.57 16.53
C CYS A 59 4.39 1.27 15.47
N VAL A 60 3.16 1.73 15.70
CA VAL A 60 2.06 1.73 14.73
C VAL A 60 1.89 3.14 14.21
N HIS A 61 1.87 3.27 12.89
CA HIS A 61 1.78 4.52 12.17
C HIS A 61 0.45 4.59 11.45
N VAL A 62 -0.28 5.69 11.63
CA VAL A 62 -1.57 5.93 10.97
C VAL A 62 -1.53 7.25 10.25
N LEU A 63 -1.55 7.20 8.92
CA LEU A 63 -1.56 8.37 8.07
C LEU A 63 -2.99 8.72 7.68
N LEU A 64 -3.45 9.86 8.16
CA LEU A 64 -4.75 10.42 7.87
C LEU A 64 -4.61 11.55 6.85
N ARG A 65 -5.57 11.65 5.93
CA ARG A 65 -5.65 12.70 4.93
C ARG A 65 -6.96 13.46 5.08
N ASP A 66 -6.88 14.78 5.02
CA ASP A 66 -8.04 15.65 4.89
C ASP A 66 -7.77 16.74 3.84
N ARG A 67 -8.62 17.77 3.80
CA ARG A 67 -8.51 18.86 2.84
C ARG A 67 -7.29 19.77 3.07
N ASP A 68 -6.78 19.83 4.31
CA ASP A 68 -5.72 20.74 4.73
C ASP A 68 -4.34 20.06 4.61
N GLY A 69 -4.28 18.72 4.55
CA GLY A 69 -3.03 17.99 4.35
C GLY A 69 -3.02 16.58 4.92
N LEU A 70 -1.85 16.17 5.40
CA LEU A 70 -1.58 14.86 5.99
C LEU A 70 -1.31 14.96 7.49
N THR A 71 -1.82 14.01 8.26
CA THR A 71 -1.55 13.89 9.71
C THR A 71 -1.07 12.47 9.98
N LEU A 72 0.19 12.32 10.38
CA LEU A 72 0.78 11.05 10.80
C LEU A 72 0.65 10.90 12.32
N LEU A 73 -0.18 9.95 12.76
CA LEU A 73 -0.28 9.55 14.15
C LEU A 73 0.73 8.43 14.43
N ASP A 74 1.58 8.65 15.42
CA ASP A 74 2.60 7.69 15.83
C ASP A 74 2.28 7.10 17.20
N HIS A 75 1.94 5.82 17.22
CA HIS A 75 1.68 5.11 18.46
C HIS A 75 2.80 4.13 18.79
N THR A 76 3.61 4.47 19.78
CA THR A 76 4.60 3.55 20.35
C THR A 76 3.90 2.57 21.31
N LEU A 77 4.06 1.27 21.07
CA LEU A 77 3.53 0.21 21.93
C LEU A 77 4.36 0.11 23.22
N PRO A 78 3.72 -0.06 24.38
CA PRO A 78 4.42 -0.08 25.67
C PRO A 78 5.34 -1.30 25.85
N ASP A 79 5.02 -2.43 25.22
CA ASP A 79 5.88 -3.62 25.13
C ASP A 79 5.55 -4.46 23.89
N GLY A 80 6.31 -5.53 23.64
CA GLY A 80 6.18 -6.37 22.45
C GLY A 80 4.93 -7.25 22.37
N GLY A 81 4.15 -7.36 23.45
CA GLY A 81 2.86 -8.07 23.48
C GLY A 81 1.66 -7.13 23.51
N ALA A 82 1.88 -5.81 23.55
CA ALA A 82 0.81 -4.84 23.65
C ALA A 82 0.02 -4.73 22.34
N ARG A 83 -1.30 -4.67 22.46
CA ARG A 83 -2.24 -4.49 21.36
C ARG A 83 -2.61 -3.01 21.19
N TYR A 84 -3.03 -2.63 19.99
CA TYR A 84 -3.60 -1.30 19.71
C TYR A 84 -5.07 -1.39 19.29
N PRO A 85 -5.86 -0.32 19.48
CA PRO A 85 -7.29 -0.31 19.14
C PRO A 85 -7.59 -0.70 17.68
N ASP A 86 -8.67 -1.46 17.47
CA ASP A 86 -9.15 -1.78 16.12
C ASP A 86 -9.76 -0.55 15.42
N LEU A 87 -9.02 -0.04 14.45
CA LEU A 87 -9.41 1.12 13.64
C LEU A 87 -10.34 0.74 12.49
N SER A 88 -10.56 -0.57 12.22
CA SER A 88 -11.50 -1.02 11.20
C SER A 88 -12.96 -0.69 11.51
N THR A 89 -13.25 -0.46 12.80
CA THR A 89 -14.55 0.03 13.29
C THR A 89 -14.86 1.48 12.85
N ILE A 90 -13.84 2.24 12.45
CA ILE A 90 -13.95 3.61 11.95
C ILE A 90 -13.69 3.63 10.44
N PHE A 91 -12.60 2.98 10.02
CA PHE A 91 -12.14 2.91 8.65
C PHE A 91 -12.09 1.44 8.22
N PRO A 92 -13.13 0.88 7.54
CA PRO A 92 -13.15 -0.53 7.17
C PRO A 92 -11.90 -1.02 6.41
N VAL A 93 -11.26 -0.13 5.62
CA VAL A 93 -10.01 -0.41 4.91
C VAL A 93 -8.82 -0.72 5.83
N ALA A 94 -8.85 -0.26 7.08
CA ALA A 94 -7.81 -0.53 8.08
C ALA A 94 -7.65 -2.02 8.35
N ASN A 95 -8.70 -2.84 8.19
CA ASN A 95 -8.64 -4.28 8.46
C ASN A 95 -7.46 -4.97 7.75
N ARG A 96 -7.29 -4.70 6.44
CA ARG A 96 -6.18 -5.28 5.64
C ARG A 96 -4.82 -4.79 6.11
N MET A 97 -4.71 -3.50 6.45
CA MET A 97 -3.46 -2.87 6.86
C MET A 97 -3.02 -3.33 8.26
N GLN A 98 -3.96 -3.53 9.19
CA GLN A 98 -3.68 -4.02 10.54
C GLN A 98 -3.22 -5.48 10.52
N ARG A 99 -3.87 -6.31 9.71
CA ARG A 99 -3.45 -7.70 9.47
C ARG A 99 -2.08 -7.77 8.79
N ALA A 100 -1.81 -6.87 7.84
CA ALA A 100 -0.47 -6.74 7.26
C ALA A 100 0.59 -6.31 8.30
N ALA A 101 0.27 -5.36 9.17
CA ALA A 101 1.16 -4.94 10.27
C ALA A 101 1.48 -6.10 11.21
N PHE A 102 0.49 -6.95 11.51
CA PHE A 102 0.72 -8.19 12.24
C PHE A 102 1.59 -9.18 11.47
N ASP A 103 1.24 -9.53 10.24
CA ASP A 103 2.02 -10.51 9.45
C ASP A 103 3.49 -10.10 9.24
N LEU A 104 3.76 -8.80 9.13
CA LEU A 104 5.08 -8.27 8.81
C LEU A 104 5.93 -7.91 10.04
N VAL A 105 5.31 -7.42 11.12
CA VAL A 105 6.02 -6.89 12.31
C VAL A 105 5.55 -7.58 13.61
N GLY A 106 4.38 -8.19 13.62
CA GLY A 106 3.79 -8.86 14.77
C GLY A 106 3.10 -7.91 15.76
N THR A 107 2.72 -6.71 15.31
CA THR A 107 1.91 -5.79 16.10
C THR A 107 0.44 -6.12 15.94
N GLU A 108 -0.19 -6.60 17.01
CA GLU A 108 -1.58 -7.04 16.99
C GLU A 108 -2.56 -5.90 17.31
N SER A 109 -3.67 -5.81 16.58
CA SER A 109 -4.78 -4.90 16.94
C SER A 109 -5.85 -5.62 17.75
N ASP A 110 -6.76 -4.88 18.38
CA ASP A 110 -7.92 -5.41 19.11
C ASP A 110 -9.01 -6.03 18.20
N THR A 111 -8.68 -6.34 16.94
CA THR A 111 -9.65 -6.85 15.98
C THR A 111 -10.07 -8.30 16.28
N ASP A 112 -11.30 -8.64 15.91
CA ASP A 112 -11.84 -10.00 16.05
C ASP A 112 -11.48 -10.92 14.87
N ASP A 113 -10.82 -10.39 13.82
CA ASP A 113 -10.39 -11.17 12.66
C ASP A 113 -8.86 -11.38 12.66
N PRO A 114 -8.37 -12.50 13.24
CA PRO A 114 -6.93 -12.78 13.36
C PRO A 114 -6.33 -13.41 12.10
N ARG A 115 -7.11 -13.56 11.01
CA ARG A 115 -6.65 -14.30 9.84
C ARG A 115 -5.44 -13.59 9.19
N PRO A 116 -4.41 -14.30 8.73
CA PRO A 116 -3.30 -13.66 8.02
C PRO A 116 -3.75 -12.99 6.71
N TRP A 117 -3.07 -11.93 6.28
CA TRP A 117 -3.36 -11.20 5.05
C TRP A 117 -2.27 -11.38 3.98
N ILE A 118 -1.00 -11.14 4.32
CA ILE A 118 0.18 -11.22 3.45
C ILE A 118 0.87 -12.59 3.57
N TRP A 119 0.79 -13.23 4.74
CA TRP A 119 1.55 -14.44 5.07
C TRP A 119 1.45 -15.55 4.01
N GLN A 120 0.24 -15.94 3.62
CA GLN A 120 -0.05 -16.97 2.60
C GLN A 120 0.77 -18.25 2.70
N ALA A 121 1.15 -18.64 3.93
CA ALA A 121 2.05 -19.76 4.17
C ALA A 121 3.41 -19.66 3.44
N ALA A 122 3.86 -18.48 3.04
CA ALA A 122 5.10 -18.30 2.28
C ALA A 122 6.37 -18.32 3.17
N TRP A 123 6.22 -18.22 4.49
CA TRP A 123 7.27 -18.35 5.51
C TRP A 123 6.69 -18.92 6.81
N PRO A 124 7.46 -19.25 7.86
CA PRO A 124 6.89 -19.72 9.14
C PRO A 124 6.00 -18.66 9.81
N ILE A 125 4.86 -19.06 10.37
CA ILE A 125 3.82 -18.14 10.87
C ILE A 125 4.26 -17.27 12.05
N ASP A 126 5.27 -17.71 12.80
CA ASP A 126 5.85 -17.02 13.95
C ASP A 126 7.03 -16.10 13.60
N GLN A 127 7.28 -15.92 12.29
CA GLN A 127 8.34 -15.05 11.77
C GLN A 127 7.76 -13.78 11.16
N PHE A 128 8.40 -12.65 11.45
CA PHE A 128 7.94 -11.31 11.10
C PHE A 128 9.00 -10.60 10.23
N PRO A 129 8.86 -10.62 8.89
CA PRO A 129 9.91 -10.21 7.95
C PRO A 129 10.46 -8.78 8.11
N LEU A 130 9.70 -7.87 8.69
CA LEU A 130 10.09 -6.47 8.90
C LEU A 130 10.69 -6.19 10.28
N ARG A 131 10.86 -7.20 11.14
CA ARG A 131 11.64 -7.03 12.37
C ARG A 131 13.12 -6.86 12.07
N ARG A 132 13.83 -6.15 12.96
CA ARG A 132 15.27 -5.87 12.85
C ARG A 132 16.12 -7.13 12.96
N ASP A 133 15.70 -8.06 13.82
CA ASP A 133 16.33 -9.36 14.07
C ASP A 133 15.89 -10.46 13.07
N PHE A 134 15.07 -10.14 12.07
CA PHE A 134 14.66 -11.10 11.05
C PHE A 134 15.84 -11.55 10.19
N ALA A 135 16.15 -12.84 10.24
CA ALA A 135 17.15 -13.48 9.40
C ALA A 135 16.53 -13.91 8.06
N ALA A 136 16.85 -13.19 6.98
CA ALA A 136 16.38 -13.54 5.65
C ALA A 136 16.95 -14.88 5.18
N SER A 137 16.08 -15.76 4.67
CA SER A 137 16.47 -17.01 4.01
C SER A 137 16.16 -16.96 2.52
N PRO A 138 17.04 -17.50 1.63
CA PRO A 138 16.74 -17.62 0.20
C PRO A 138 15.63 -18.64 -0.09
N LYS A 139 15.38 -19.56 0.84
CA LYS A 139 14.31 -20.55 0.74
C LYS A 139 13.65 -20.74 2.10
N TRP A 140 12.34 -20.61 2.13
CA TRP A 140 11.53 -21.03 3.26
C TRP A 140 10.83 -22.33 2.90
N GLU A 141 10.69 -23.21 3.89
CA GLU A 141 9.68 -24.25 3.80
C GLU A 141 8.32 -23.56 3.97
N PRO A 142 7.40 -23.70 2.99
CA PRO A 142 6.07 -23.14 3.12
C PRO A 142 5.39 -23.65 4.39
N GLY A 143 4.62 -22.80 5.03
CA GLY A 143 3.70 -23.24 6.07
C GLY A 143 2.58 -24.12 5.49
N GLU A 144 1.83 -24.78 6.37
CA GLU A 144 0.52 -25.30 6.02
C GLU A 144 -0.54 -24.26 6.42
N GLU A 145 -1.41 -23.92 5.48
CA GLU A 145 -2.51 -22.98 5.74
C GLU A 145 -3.84 -23.62 5.35
N ASP A 146 -4.72 -23.77 6.34
CA ASP A 146 -6.15 -23.96 6.14
C ASP A 146 -6.85 -22.61 6.37
N TYR A 147 -6.92 -21.79 5.32
CA TYR A 147 -7.52 -20.46 5.42
C TYR A 147 -9.05 -20.58 5.48
N PRO A 148 -9.70 -20.19 6.60
CA PRO A 148 -11.13 -20.36 6.78
C PRO A 148 -11.88 -19.26 6.05
N PHE A 149 -12.15 -19.47 4.75
CA PHE A 149 -13.04 -18.61 3.98
C PHE A 149 -14.43 -18.58 4.61
N VAL A 150 -15.03 -17.38 4.67
CA VAL A 150 -16.39 -17.23 5.19
C VAL A 150 -17.37 -17.90 4.23
N ARG A 151 -18.08 -18.90 4.74
CA ARG A 151 -19.13 -19.62 3.99
C ARG A 151 -20.48 -18.95 4.20
N VAL A 152 -21.28 -18.91 3.13
CA VAL A 152 -22.69 -18.51 3.19
C VAL A 152 -23.53 -19.76 2.96
N SER A 153 -24.56 -19.97 3.78
CA SER A 153 -25.45 -21.13 3.70
C SER A 153 -26.87 -20.70 3.34
N GLY A 154 -27.60 -21.58 2.66
CA GLY A 154 -28.97 -21.34 2.21
C GLY A 154 -29.26 -22.06 0.90
N ASP A 155 -30.55 -22.27 0.59
CA ASP A 155 -30.96 -22.93 -0.65
C ASP A 155 -30.51 -22.12 -1.87
N GLY A 156 -29.86 -22.80 -2.81
CA GLY A 156 -29.36 -22.20 -4.06
C GLY A 156 -28.04 -21.42 -3.93
N VAL A 157 -27.47 -21.31 -2.73
CA VAL A 157 -26.14 -20.72 -2.54
C VAL A 157 -25.08 -21.70 -3.06
N HIS A 158 -24.20 -21.19 -3.92
CA HIS A 158 -23.01 -21.92 -4.35
C HIS A 158 -21.78 -21.02 -4.35
N GLU A 159 -20.61 -21.64 -4.27
CA GLU A 159 -19.32 -20.97 -4.21
C GLU A 159 -18.62 -21.05 -5.58
N ILE A 160 -18.08 -19.92 -6.04
CA ILE A 160 -17.23 -19.84 -7.23
C ILE A 160 -15.86 -19.32 -6.81
N ALA A 161 -14.81 -20.08 -7.16
CA ALA A 161 -13.42 -19.72 -6.91
C ALA A 161 -12.76 -19.18 -8.17
N VAL A 162 -12.04 -18.07 -8.07
CA VAL A 162 -11.23 -17.49 -9.15
C VAL A 162 -9.82 -17.20 -8.64
N GLY A 163 -8.79 -17.55 -9.41
CA GLY A 163 -7.39 -17.36 -9.04
C GLY A 163 -6.75 -18.58 -8.36
N PRO A 164 -5.54 -18.45 -7.78
CA PRO A 164 -4.76 -17.22 -7.64
C PRO A 164 -4.16 -16.70 -8.95
N VAL A 165 -4.12 -17.55 -9.99
CA VAL A 165 -3.72 -17.19 -11.35
C VAL A 165 -4.91 -17.42 -12.28
N HIS A 166 -5.44 -16.35 -12.87
CA HIS A 166 -6.57 -16.42 -13.79
C HIS A 166 -6.39 -15.41 -14.92
N ALA A 167 -6.78 -15.79 -16.15
CA ALA A 167 -6.54 -15.01 -17.36
C ALA A 167 -7.26 -13.64 -17.38
N GLY A 168 -8.31 -13.46 -16.55
CA GLY A 168 -9.05 -12.21 -16.40
C GLY A 168 -8.66 -11.34 -15.21
N THR A 169 -7.64 -11.72 -14.42
CA THR A 169 -7.20 -10.94 -13.24
C THR A 169 -5.83 -10.34 -13.51
N ILE A 170 -5.72 -9.01 -13.47
CA ILE A 170 -4.49 -8.27 -13.80
C ILE A 170 -3.42 -8.43 -12.71
N GLU A 171 -3.80 -8.51 -11.43
CA GLU A 171 -2.91 -8.81 -10.30
C GLU A 171 -3.19 -10.21 -9.71
N PRO A 172 -2.17 -11.00 -9.32
CA PRO A 172 -2.38 -12.28 -8.65
C PRO A 172 -3.24 -12.15 -7.38
N GLY A 173 -4.37 -12.85 -7.37
CA GLY A 173 -5.36 -12.77 -6.30
C GLY A 173 -6.31 -13.95 -6.34
N HIS A 174 -6.75 -14.39 -5.17
CA HIS A 174 -7.69 -15.50 -4.99
C HIS A 174 -9.02 -14.96 -4.44
N PHE A 175 -10.08 -15.15 -5.21
CA PHE A 175 -11.40 -14.60 -4.95
C PHE A 175 -12.39 -15.75 -4.68
N ARG A 176 -13.18 -15.62 -3.62
CA ARG A 176 -14.29 -16.53 -3.29
C ARG A 176 -15.60 -15.77 -3.36
N PHE A 177 -16.40 -16.11 -4.36
CA PHE A 177 -17.74 -15.57 -4.55
C PHE A 177 -18.74 -16.55 -3.95
N GLN A 178 -19.60 -16.05 -3.07
CA GLN A 178 -20.80 -16.75 -2.62
C GLN A 178 -21.99 -16.17 -3.41
N VAL A 179 -22.65 -16.98 -4.21
CA VAL A 179 -23.62 -16.50 -5.22
C VAL A 179 -24.95 -17.25 -5.14
N VAL A 180 -26.04 -16.56 -5.52
CA VAL A 180 -27.36 -17.16 -5.78
C VAL A 180 -27.82 -16.68 -7.15
N GLY A 181 -27.91 -17.59 -8.11
CA GLY A 181 -28.07 -17.21 -9.52
C GLY A 181 -26.94 -16.27 -9.94
N GLU A 182 -27.28 -15.07 -10.39
CA GLU A 182 -26.31 -14.03 -10.81
C GLU A 182 -25.96 -13.04 -9.68
N LYS A 183 -26.60 -13.15 -8.50
CA LYS A 183 -26.39 -12.23 -7.39
C LYS A 183 -25.21 -12.66 -6.53
N VAL A 184 -24.17 -11.83 -6.47
CA VAL A 184 -23.08 -11.97 -5.51
C VAL A 184 -23.57 -11.56 -4.13
N LEU A 185 -23.60 -12.52 -3.19
CA LEU A 185 -23.92 -12.29 -1.79
C LEU A 185 -22.69 -11.83 -1.00
N ARG A 186 -21.52 -12.40 -1.34
CA ARG A 186 -20.24 -12.08 -0.70
C ARG A 186 -19.09 -12.31 -1.67
N LEU A 187 -18.13 -11.40 -1.64
CA LEU A 187 -16.81 -11.57 -2.22
C LEU A 187 -15.79 -11.52 -1.09
N GLU A 188 -14.99 -12.58 -0.96
CA GLU A 188 -13.80 -12.57 -0.14
C GLU A 188 -12.56 -12.63 -1.02
N GLU A 189 -11.66 -11.65 -0.86
CA GLU A 189 -10.45 -11.48 -1.66
C GLU A 189 -9.23 -11.82 -0.80
N ARG A 190 -8.35 -12.66 -1.32
CA ARG A 190 -6.98 -12.81 -0.83
C ARG A 190 -6.06 -12.24 -1.90
N LEU A 191 -5.36 -11.17 -1.56
CA LEU A 191 -4.36 -10.52 -2.42
C LEU A 191 -2.96 -10.85 -1.91
N SER A 192 -1.95 -10.07 -2.31
CA SER A 192 -0.56 -10.14 -1.82
C SER A 192 0.26 -11.32 -2.35
N PHE A 193 -0.26 -12.12 -3.29
CA PHE A 193 0.49 -13.23 -3.92
C PHE A 193 1.76 -12.76 -4.65
N ALA A 194 1.83 -11.46 -4.95
CA ALA A 194 2.99 -10.80 -5.55
C ALA A 194 3.91 -10.11 -4.51
N HIS A 195 3.76 -10.40 -3.21
CA HIS A 195 4.62 -9.82 -2.17
C HIS A 195 6.07 -10.27 -2.34
N LYS A 196 6.99 -9.30 -2.45
CA LYS A 196 8.42 -9.52 -2.77
C LYS A 196 9.38 -9.11 -1.64
N GLY A 197 8.86 -8.70 -0.48
CA GLY A 197 9.69 -8.19 0.62
C GLY A 197 10.43 -6.89 0.26
N ILE A 198 9.79 -6.03 -0.53
CA ILE A 198 10.39 -4.79 -1.05
C ILE A 198 10.85 -3.86 0.08
N GLU A 199 10.03 -3.70 1.12
CA GLU A 199 10.35 -2.88 2.29
C GLU A 199 11.63 -3.35 2.99
N LYS A 200 11.73 -4.66 3.28
CA LYS A 200 12.94 -5.24 3.87
C LYS A 200 14.15 -5.07 2.96
N ARG A 201 13.94 -5.17 1.63
CA ARG A 201 15.03 -5.00 0.66
C ARG A 201 15.61 -3.59 0.68
N PHE A 202 14.79 -2.55 0.87
CA PHE A 202 15.26 -1.16 0.96
C PHE A 202 16.30 -0.94 2.07
N GLU A 203 16.22 -1.68 3.18
CA GLU A 203 17.18 -1.57 4.30
C GLU A 203 18.63 -1.94 3.92
N THR A 204 18.79 -2.70 2.83
CA THR A 204 20.08 -3.24 2.40
C THR A 204 20.69 -2.53 1.19
N LEU A 205 19.94 -1.62 0.57
CA LEU A 205 20.34 -0.97 -0.67
C LEU A 205 20.98 0.39 -0.41
N SER A 206 21.92 0.75 -1.30
CA SER A 206 22.35 2.13 -1.41
C SER A 206 21.18 3.02 -1.84
N ILE A 207 21.27 4.34 -1.59
CA ILE A 207 20.25 5.30 -2.05
C ILE A 207 20.03 5.20 -3.57
N ALA A 208 21.11 5.04 -4.34
CA ALA A 208 21.05 4.93 -5.79
C ALA A 208 20.34 3.64 -6.25
N ASP A 209 20.64 2.50 -5.62
CA ASP A 209 19.98 1.23 -5.93
C ASP A 209 18.53 1.21 -5.42
N GLY A 210 18.27 1.89 -4.31
CA GLY A 210 16.92 2.12 -3.78
C GLY A 210 16.04 2.85 -4.77
N SER A 211 16.53 3.92 -5.41
CA SER A 211 15.77 4.62 -6.47
C SER A 211 15.35 3.69 -7.61
N ARG A 212 16.26 2.80 -8.05
CA ARG A 212 15.96 1.77 -9.06
C ARG A 212 14.90 0.79 -8.58
N LEU A 213 14.97 0.35 -7.31
CA LEU A 213 13.96 -0.54 -6.74
C LEU A 213 12.59 0.16 -6.66
N ALA A 214 12.56 1.43 -6.22
CA ALA A 214 11.34 2.22 -6.12
C ALA A 214 10.61 2.32 -7.47
N ALA A 215 11.33 2.61 -8.54
CA ALA A 215 10.78 2.66 -9.90
C ALA A 215 10.25 1.31 -10.43
N ARG A 216 10.38 0.22 -9.67
CA ARG A 216 9.95 -1.14 -10.02
C ARG A 216 8.92 -1.71 -9.03
N ILE A 217 8.39 -0.90 -8.12
CA ILE A 217 7.33 -1.29 -7.19
C ILE A 217 6.05 -1.61 -7.96
N SER A 218 5.60 -0.69 -8.81
CA SER A 218 4.51 -0.93 -9.76
C SER A 218 5.04 -0.99 -11.19
N GLY A 219 4.53 -1.91 -11.99
CA GLY A 219 4.97 -2.14 -13.37
C GLY A 219 4.60 -1.02 -14.36
N ASP A 220 3.68 -0.13 -13.97
CA ASP A 220 3.13 0.94 -14.81
C ASP A 220 3.43 2.35 -14.27
N SER A 221 4.02 2.46 -13.08
CA SER A 221 4.14 3.74 -12.36
C SER A 221 5.59 4.02 -11.91
N ALA A 222 6.55 3.76 -12.79
CA ALA A 222 7.98 3.88 -12.52
C ALA A 222 8.39 5.29 -12.10
N VAL A 223 7.87 6.32 -12.77
CA VAL A 223 8.15 7.73 -12.49
C VAL A 223 7.52 8.15 -11.17
N ALA A 224 6.26 7.79 -10.92
CA ALA A 224 5.58 8.15 -9.68
C ALA A 224 6.31 7.62 -8.44
N TYR A 225 6.66 6.32 -8.42
CA TYR A 225 7.37 5.73 -7.29
C TYR A 225 8.82 6.21 -7.20
N GLY A 226 9.52 6.35 -8.33
CA GLY A 226 10.87 6.92 -8.35
C GLY A 226 10.92 8.34 -7.80
N TRP A 227 9.93 9.18 -8.15
CA TRP A 227 9.83 10.55 -7.65
C TRP A 227 9.40 10.62 -6.18
N ALA A 228 8.52 9.74 -5.73
CA ALA A 228 8.20 9.64 -4.30
C ALA A 228 9.45 9.29 -3.47
N TYR A 229 10.25 8.32 -3.92
CA TYR A 229 11.51 7.95 -3.28
C TYR A 229 12.52 9.09 -3.29
N ALA A 230 12.74 9.73 -4.44
CA ALA A 230 13.65 10.86 -4.57
C ALA A 230 13.27 12.00 -3.62
N GLN A 231 11.98 12.35 -3.53
CA GLN A 231 11.50 13.38 -2.61
C GLN A 231 11.74 13.04 -1.14
N ALA A 232 11.61 11.77 -0.75
CA ALA A 232 11.91 11.34 0.62
C ALA A 232 13.40 11.53 0.94
N VAL A 233 14.29 11.15 0.02
CA VAL A 233 15.75 11.31 0.17
C VAL A 233 16.14 12.79 0.19
N GLU A 234 15.59 13.59 -0.73
CA GLU A 234 15.85 15.03 -0.83
C GLU A 234 15.39 15.77 0.44
N ALA A 235 14.26 15.38 1.02
CA ALA A 235 13.77 15.93 2.28
C ALA A 235 14.68 15.58 3.47
N ILE A 236 15.27 14.37 3.49
CA ILE A 236 16.25 13.98 4.51
C ILE A 236 17.53 14.83 4.42
N ASP A 237 18.00 15.08 3.19
CA ASP A 237 19.23 15.85 2.94
C ASP A 237 19.00 17.38 2.95
N GLY A 238 17.75 17.82 2.97
CA GLY A 238 17.39 19.24 2.92
C GLY A 238 17.72 19.91 1.57
N LEU A 239 17.72 19.13 0.48
CA LEU A 239 18.08 19.63 -0.85
C LEU A 239 16.97 20.46 -1.48
N GLU A 240 17.35 21.62 -2.01
CA GLU A 240 16.48 22.41 -2.88
C GLU A 240 16.75 22.08 -4.36
N LEU A 241 15.72 21.59 -5.05
CA LEU A 241 15.82 21.28 -6.47
C LEU A 241 15.70 22.52 -7.35
N SER A 242 16.45 22.52 -8.47
CA SER A 242 16.22 23.52 -9.51
C SER A 242 14.80 23.42 -10.08
N GLN A 243 14.20 24.57 -10.41
CA GLN A 243 12.88 24.62 -11.03
C GLN A 243 12.79 23.75 -12.30
N ARG A 244 13.88 23.68 -13.08
CA ARG A 244 13.96 22.83 -14.27
C ARG A 244 13.82 21.34 -13.94
N ALA A 245 14.46 20.86 -12.87
CA ALA A 245 14.35 19.46 -12.45
C ALA A 245 12.90 19.10 -12.08
N THR A 246 12.24 19.96 -11.29
CA THR A 246 10.83 19.78 -10.91
C THR A 246 9.92 19.72 -12.13
N TRP A 247 10.08 20.61 -13.11
CA TRP A 247 9.28 20.59 -14.35
C TRP A 247 9.53 19.35 -15.20
N LEU A 248 10.77 18.86 -15.28
CA LEU A 248 11.07 17.64 -16.02
C LEU A 248 10.45 16.41 -15.35
N ARG A 249 10.50 16.32 -14.02
CA ARG A 249 9.83 15.25 -13.27
C ARG A 249 8.31 15.30 -13.45
N ALA A 250 7.72 16.48 -13.36
CA ALA A 250 6.29 16.69 -13.63
C ALA A 250 5.90 16.27 -15.05
N LEU A 251 6.69 16.65 -16.06
CA LEU A 251 6.46 16.23 -17.44
C LEU A 251 6.50 14.71 -17.58
N CYS A 252 7.51 14.04 -17.00
CA CYS A 252 7.60 12.58 -17.01
C CYS A 252 6.40 11.93 -16.31
N LEU A 253 6.00 12.46 -15.14
CA LEU A 253 4.87 11.95 -14.37
C LEU A 253 3.56 12.05 -15.15
N GLU A 254 3.30 13.20 -15.79
CA GLU A 254 2.06 13.38 -16.54
C GLU A 254 2.04 12.55 -17.83
N ARG A 255 3.20 12.29 -18.45
CA ARG A 255 3.29 11.34 -19.56
C ARG A 255 3.02 9.91 -19.13
N GLU A 256 3.52 9.49 -17.97
CA GLU A 256 3.19 8.20 -17.36
C GLU A 256 1.69 8.11 -17.05
N ARG A 257 1.12 9.13 -16.40
CA ARG A 257 -0.31 9.20 -16.06
C ARG A 257 -1.20 9.05 -17.28
N VAL A 258 -0.90 9.77 -18.37
CA VAL A 258 -1.67 9.65 -19.62
C VAL A 258 -1.53 8.25 -20.22
N ALA A 259 -0.33 7.65 -20.19
CA ALA A 259 -0.13 6.28 -20.67
C ALA A 259 -0.97 5.26 -19.89
N ASN A 260 -1.10 5.45 -18.57
CA ASN A 260 -1.88 4.58 -17.70
C ASN A 260 -3.37 4.76 -17.94
N HIS A 261 -3.88 6.00 -17.97
CA HIS A 261 -5.28 6.27 -18.28
C HIS A 261 -5.71 5.76 -19.66
N LEU A 262 -4.86 5.86 -20.68
CA LEU A 262 -5.14 5.23 -21.98
C LEU A 262 -5.22 3.70 -21.84
N GLY A 263 -4.35 3.10 -21.05
CA GLY A 263 -4.44 1.66 -20.72
C GLY A 263 -5.77 1.32 -20.05
N ASP A 264 -6.11 2.03 -18.98
CA ASP A 264 -7.31 1.79 -18.16
C ASP A 264 -8.59 1.92 -19.00
N LEU A 265 -8.70 2.97 -19.81
CA LEU A 265 -9.85 3.17 -20.71
C LEU A 265 -9.96 2.03 -21.75
N GLY A 266 -8.82 1.53 -22.22
CA GLY A 266 -8.77 0.37 -23.12
C GLY A 266 -9.27 -0.91 -22.45
N TYR A 267 -8.80 -1.20 -21.23
CA TYR A 267 -9.20 -2.38 -20.46
C TYR A 267 -10.65 -2.30 -19.98
N LEU A 268 -11.15 -1.13 -19.61
CA LEU A 268 -12.57 -0.94 -19.31
C LEU A 268 -13.45 -1.32 -20.51
N GLY A 269 -13.02 -0.95 -21.72
CA GLY A 269 -13.68 -1.38 -22.95
C GLY A 269 -13.61 -2.90 -23.14
N ASN A 270 -12.44 -3.50 -22.92
CA ASN A 270 -12.25 -4.95 -23.01
C ASN A 270 -13.18 -5.73 -22.06
N ASP A 271 -13.29 -5.29 -20.81
CA ASP A 271 -14.09 -5.94 -19.77
C ASP A 271 -15.59 -5.85 -20.07
N GLY A 272 -16.01 -4.78 -20.75
CA GLY A 272 -17.37 -4.64 -21.30
C GLY A 272 -17.59 -5.33 -22.66
N GLY A 273 -16.61 -6.07 -23.20
CA GLY A 273 -16.71 -6.74 -24.50
C GLY A 273 -16.53 -5.80 -25.72
N PHE A 274 -16.08 -4.57 -25.52
CA PHE A 274 -15.87 -3.56 -26.56
C PHE A 274 -14.41 -3.54 -27.06
N ALA A 275 -14.05 -4.57 -27.82
CA ALA A 275 -12.68 -4.74 -28.36
C ALA A 275 -12.19 -3.59 -29.23
N PHE A 276 -13.09 -2.87 -29.92
CA PHE A 276 -12.71 -1.69 -30.69
C PHE A 276 -12.13 -0.59 -29.77
N GLY A 277 -12.75 -0.33 -28.63
CA GLY A 277 -12.25 0.62 -27.63
C GLY A 277 -10.85 0.25 -27.15
N LEU A 278 -10.65 -1.01 -26.76
CA LEU A 278 -9.32 -1.53 -26.39
C LEU A 278 -8.27 -1.23 -27.47
N SER A 279 -8.58 -1.55 -28.74
CA SER A 279 -7.63 -1.37 -29.84
C SER A 279 -7.24 0.11 -30.07
N GLN A 280 -8.21 1.03 -29.99
CA GLN A 280 -7.96 2.45 -30.22
C GLN A 280 -7.14 3.09 -29.09
N PHE A 281 -7.50 2.81 -27.84
CA PHE A 281 -6.74 3.32 -26.71
C PHE A 281 -5.34 2.70 -26.62
N SER A 282 -5.20 1.41 -26.94
CA SER A 282 -3.89 0.74 -27.02
C SER A 282 -2.99 1.37 -28.08
N ARG A 283 -3.54 1.74 -29.24
CA ARG A 283 -2.79 2.45 -30.29
C ARG A 283 -2.29 3.81 -29.79
N LEU A 284 -3.15 4.60 -29.13
CA LEU A 284 -2.78 5.90 -28.58
C LEU A 284 -1.71 5.77 -27.48
N LYS A 285 -1.86 4.77 -26.59
CA LYS A 285 -0.85 4.46 -25.57
C LYS A 285 0.49 4.13 -26.23
N GLU A 286 0.46 3.30 -27.27
CA GLU A 286 1.67 2.90 -28.00
C GLU A 286 2.38 4.09 -28.67
N ASP A 287 1.64 5.02 -29.27
CA ASP A 287 2.20 6.23 -29.85
C ASP A 287 2.94 7.07 -28.79
N LEU A 288 2.36 7.18 -27.59
CA LEU A 288 2.96 7.87 -26.46
C LEU A 288 4.23 7.16 -25.94
N LEU A 289 4.20 5.84 -25.80
CA LEU A 289 5.35 5.03 -25.35
C LEU A 289 6.51 5.04 -26.35
N ARG A 290 6.21 5.05 -27.66
CA ARG A 290 7.22 5.22 -28.71
C ARG A 290 7.85 6.61 -28.66
N LEU A 291 7.04 7.64 -28.42
CA LEU A 291 7.53 8.98 -28.22
C LEU A 291 8.43 9.07 -26.98
N ASN A 292 8.06 8.41 -25.87
CA ASN A 292 8.90 8.32 -24.68
C ASN A 292 10.26 7.72 -25.01
N ARG A 293 10.30 6.59 -25.73
CA ARG A 293 11.56 5.98 -26.17
C ARG A 293 12.41 6.93 -27.00
N ARG A 294 11.80 7.67 -27.94
CA ARG A 294 12.53 8.60 -28.82
C ARG A 294 13.15 9.78 -28.06
N VAL A 295 12.45 10.30 -27.06
CA VAL A 295 12.84 11.54 -26.36
C VAL A 295 13.66 11.24 -25.10
N PHE A 296 13.32 10.20 -24.36
CA PHE A 296 13.89 9.86 -23.05
C PHE A 296 14.65 8.53 -23.04
N GLY A 297 14.75 7.83 -24.18
CA GLY A 297 15.50 6.58 -24.29
C GLY A 297 14.76 5.33 -23.81
N HIS A 298 13.67 5.47 -23.03
CA HIS A 298 12.90 4.35 -22.51
C HIS A 298 11.39 4.51 -22.73
N ARG A 299 10.69 3.41 -23.07
CA ARG A 299 9.24 3.42 -23.33
C ARG A 299 8.45 3.79 -22.08
N LEU A 300 8.80 3.16 -20.96
CA LEU A 300 8.14 3.30 -19.66
C LEU A 300 8.84 4.31 -18.75
N LEU A 301 9.75 5.14 -19.27
CA LEU A 301 10.45 6.17 -18.48
C LEU A 301 11.15 5.60 -17.22
N MET A 302 11.71 4.39 -17.30
CA MET A 302 12.42 3.78 -16.17
C MET A 302 13.76 4.49 -15.96
N ASP A 303 14.14 4.66 -14.70
CA ASP A 303 15.44 5.21 -14.26
C ASP A 303 15.73 6.64 -14.77
N VAL A 304 14.68 7.45 -14.99
CA VAL A 304 14.80 8.85 -15.45
C VAL A 304 14.71 9.90 -14.32
N ILE A 305 14.40 9.48 -13.09
CA ILE A 305 14.12 10.35 -11.93
C ILE A 305 15.31 10.42 -10.97
#